data_AF-A0A3D1R4U8-F1
#
_entry.id   AF-A0A3D1R4U8-F1
#
_cell.length_a   1.000
_cell.length_b   1.000
_cell.length_c   1.000
_cell.angle_alpha   90.00
_cell.angle_beta   90.00
_cell.angle_gamma   90.00
#
_symmetry.space_group_name_H-M   'P 1'
#
loop_
_entity.id
_entity.type
_entity.pdbx_description
1 polymer ?
#
loop_
_entity_poly.entity_id
_entity_poly.type
_entity_poly.pdbx_seq_one_letter_code
_entity_poly.pdbx_strand_id
1 'polypeptide(L)'
;MKAERAGGVLLAGAAKVDISPELPVVVAGYPPPRREASDLAAPLFARAVVFQSGRIRVGLVSLELLEVPESLVDRVRERAPLLGLDGVVLAATHVHSSFGGYDPRLLPAVAATGAFD
;
A
#
# COMPACT_ATOMS: atom_id res chain seq x y z
N MET A 1 -17.26 -19.37 1.91
CA MET A 1 -17.34 -17.91 2.14
C MET A 1 -18.81 -17.53 2.07
N LYS A 2 -19.42 -17.07 3.16
CA LYS A 2 -20.80 -16.55 3.11
C LYS A 2 -20.72 -15.05 2.86
N ALA A 3 -21.24 -14.60 1.73
CA ALA A 3 -21.44 -13.17 1.50
C ALA A 3 -22.62 -12.72 2.38
N GLU A 4 -22.37 -11.86 3.37
CA GLU A 4 -23.44 -11.22 4.12
C GLU A 4 -23.98 -10.04 3.31
N ARG A 5 -25.30 -9.99 3.11
CA ARG A 5 -25.96 -8.82 2.53
C ARG A 5 -26.11 -7.77 3.62
N ALA A 6 -25.35 -6.68 3.54
CA ALA A 6 -25.62 -5.49 4.32
C ALA A 6 -26.60 -4.59 3.56
N GLY A 7 -27.80 -4.41 4.12
CA GLY A 7 -28.77 -3.40 3.64
C GLY A 7 -28.63 -2.09 4.42
N GLY A 8 -29.14 -1.00 3.84
CA GLY A 8 -29.17 0.33 4.48
C GLY A 8 -28.32 1.37 3.76
N VAL A 9 -28.05 2.50 4.43
CA VAL A 9 -27.23 3.60 3.92
C VAL A 9 -25.77 3.15 3.87
N LEU A 10 -25.12 3.39 2.73
CA LEU A 10 -23.68 3.24 2.57
C LEU A 10 -22.99 4.52 3.01
N LEU A 11 -22.24 4.46 4.11
CA LEU A 11 -21.37 5.53 4.55
C LEU A 11 -19.96 5.33 3.98
N ALA A 12 -19.29 6.42 3.65
CA ALA A 12 -17.91 6.40 3.17
C ALA A 12 -17.09 7.53 3.81
N GLY A 13 -15.86 7.20 4.20
CA GLY A 13 -14.85 8.17 4.63
C GLY A 13 -13.56 7.96 3.84
N ALA A 14 -12.88 9.04 3.49
CA ALA A 14 -11.65 8.99 2.70
C ALA A 14 -10.52 9.76 3.38
N ALA A 15 -9.29 9.27 3.22
CA ALA A 15 -8.07 9.92 3.71
C ALA A 15 -6.93 9.76 2.70
N LYS A 16 -6.00 10.71 2.74
CA LYS A 16 -4.77 10.75 1.93
C LYS A 16 -3.61 11.08 2.86
N VAL A 17 -2.58 10.25 2.87
CA VAL A 17 -1.38 10.39 3.72
C VAL A 17 -0.14 10.34 2.84
N ASP A 18 0.79 11.27 3.05
CA ASP A 18 2.09 11.30 2.38
C ASP A 18 2.95 10.12 2.88
N ILE A 19 3.53 9.39 1.94
CA ILE A 19 4.40 8.23 2.17
C ILE A 19 5.75 8.41 1.47
N SER A 20 6.10 9.65 1.12
CA SER A 20 7.37 9.95 0.47
C SER A 20 8.54 9.49 1.34
N PRO A 21 9.54 8.82 0.74
CA PRO A 21 10.68 8.28 1.47
C PRO A 21 11.67 9.38 1.83
N GLU A 22 12.61 9.06 2.71
CA GLU A 22 13.85 9.83 2.82
C GLU A 22 14.72 9.59 1.56
N LEU A 23 15.53 10.59 1.20
CA LEU A 23 16.40 10.55 0.02
C LEU A 23 17.87 10.49 0.45
N PRO A 24 18.77 9.89 -0.36
CA PRO A 24 18.50 9.24 -1.63
C PRO A 24 17.83 7.87 -1.46
N VAL A 25 17.08 7.42 -2.48
CA VAL A 25 16.39 6.14 -2.45
C VAL A 25 16.46 5.42 -3.79
N VAL A 26 16.52 4.08 -3.77
CA VAL A 26 16.45 3.28 -5.00
C VAL A 26 15.09 3.43 -5.67
N VAL A 27 15.05 3.54 -7.00
CA VAL A 27 13.81 3.56 -7.77
C VAL A 27 13.36 2.13 -8.08
N ALA A 28 12.11 1.79 -7.72
CA ALA A 28 11.55 0.45 -7.93
C ALA A 28 10.96 0.28 -9.35
N GLY A 29 11.09 -0.93 -9.91
CA GLY A 29 10.34 -1.37 -11.10
C GLY A 29 11.15 -1.51 -12.38
N TYR A 30 12.38 -0.99 -12.42
CA TYR A 30 13.28 -1.16 -13.55
C TYR A 30 14.36 -2.22 -13.27
N PRO A 31 14.81 -2.97 -14.30
CA PRO A 31 15.88 -3.95 -14.13
C PRO A 31 17.21 -3.27 -13.79
N PRO A 32 18.18 -4.01 -13.20
CA PRO A 32 19.53 -3.52 -12.97
C PRO A 32 20.24 -3.03 -14.26
N PRO A 33 21.12 -2.02 -14.19
CA PRO A 33 21.47 -1.25 -12.99
C PRO A 33 20.33 -0.30 -12.58
N ARG A 34 19.99 -0.30 -11.28
CA ARG A 34 18.91 0.54 -10.76
C ARG A 34 19.40 1.98 -10.59
N ARG A 35 18.47 2.91 -10.79
CA ARG A 35 18.70 4.33 -10.50
C ARG A 35 18.41 4.61 -9.03
N GLU A 36 19.15 5.54 -8.47
CA GLU A 36 18.81 6.20 -7.21
C GLU A 36 18.20 7.57 -7.52
N ALA A 37 17.12 7.91 -6.82
CA ALA A 37 16.53 9.22 -6.85
C ALA A 37 17.11 10.07 -5.72
N SER A 38 17.54 11.29 -6.05
CA SER A 38 17.99 12.31 -5.09
C SER A 38 16.99 13.46 -4.94
N ASP A 39 15.87 13.41 -5.65
CA ASP A 39 14.74 14.33 -5.56
C ASP A 39 13.40 13.59 -5.74
N LEU A 40 12.30 14.31 -5.48
CA LEU A 40 10.94 13.85 -5.74
C LEU A 40 10.29 14.78 -6.75
N ALA A 41 9.89 14.24 -7.91
CA ALA A 41 9.12 14.99 -8.89
C ALA A 41 7.72 15.36 -8.37
N ALA A 42 7.15 14.53 -7.50
CA ALA A 42 5.93 14.77 -6.75
C ALA A 42 5.94 13.91 -5.47
N PRO A 43 5.21 14.31 -4.41
CA PRO A 43 5.05 13.46 -3.24
C PRO A 43 4.26 12.19 -3.58
N LEU A 44 4.56 11.11 -2.86
CA LEU A 44 3.87 9.82 -2.98
C LEU A 44 2.84 9.68 -1.85
N PHE A 45 1.72 9.02 -2.12
CA PHE A 45 0.61 8.93 -1.18
C PHE A 45 0.05 7.52 -1.02
N ALA A 46 -0.33 7.22 0.22
CA ALA A 46 -1.34 6.22 0.54
C ALA A 46 -2.72 6.89 0.55
N ARG A 47 -3.67 6.31 -0.16
CA ARG A 47 -5.07 6.76 -0.18
C ARG A 47 -5.95 5.64 0.37
N ALA A 48 -6.83 5.98 1.29
CA ALA A 48 -7.76 5.02 1.87
C ALA A 48 -9.20 5.49 1.73
N VAL A 49 -10.09 4.55 1.44
CA VAL A 49 -11.54 4.73 1.58
C VAL A 49 -12.06 3.62 2.49
N VAL A 50 -12.81 4.00 3.52
CA VAL A 50 -13.52 3.07 4.38
C VAL A 50 -15.00 3.15 4.05
N PHE A 51 -15.60 2.00 3.80
CA PHE A 51 -17.02 1.83 3.57
C PHE A 51 -17.68 1.20 4.78
N GLN A 52 -18.86 1.69 5.15
CA GLN A 52 -19.67 1.07 6.19
C GLN A 52 -21.11 0.92 5.72
N SER A 53 -21.67 -0.29 5.88
CA SER A 53 -23.09 -0.57 5.70
C SER A 53 -23.57 -1.45 6.84
N GLY A 54 -24.52 -0.94 7.63
CA GLY A 54 -24.94 -1.59 8.87
C GLY A 54 -23.76 -1.80 9.82
N ARG A 55 -23.46 -3.07 10.13
CA ARG A 55 -22.34 -3.49 10.99
C ARG A 55 -21.05 -3.80 10.23
N ILE A 56 -21.12 -3.94 8.90
CA ILE A 56 -19.95 -4.29 8.09
C ILE A 56 -19.15 -3.02 7.79
N ARG A 57 -17.86 -3.02 8.09
CA ARG A 57 -16.92 -1.95 7.80
C ARG A 57 -15.66 -2.49 7.13
N VAL A 58 -15.37 -2.04 5.91
CA VAL A 58 -14.22 -2.50 5.13
C VAL A 58 -13.39 -1.33 4.60
N GLY A 59 -12.08 -1.51 4.54
CA GLY A 59 -11.13 -0.54 3.99
C GLY A 59 -10.59 -0.94 2.63
N LEU A 60 -10.41 0.03 1.74
CA LEU A 60 -9.62 -0.09 0.52
C LEU A 60 -8.47 0.92 0.58
N VAL A 61 -7.24 0.44 0.44
CA VAL A 61 -6.02 1.25 0.44
C VAL A 61 -5.32 1.13 -0.91
N SER A 62 -5.08 2.27 -1.55
CA SER A 62 -4.26 2.40 -2.76
C SER A 62 -2.93 3.04 -2.39
N LEU A 63 -1.83 2.39 -2.76
CA LEU A 63 -0.46 2.78 -2.46
C LEU A 63 0.25 3.15 -3.77
N GLU A 64 0.87 4.33 -3.83
CA GLU A 64 1.74 4.73 -4.94
C GLU A 64 3.11 4.03 -4.84
N LEU A 65 3.08 2.70 -4.98
CA LEU A 65 4.21 1.80 -4.95
C LEU A 65 4.20 0.89 -6.18
N LEU A 66 5.28 0.14 -6.38
CA LEU A 66 5.35 -0.90 -7.41
C LEU A 66 4.50 -2.13 -7.03
N GLU A 67 4.58 -2.58 -5.78
CA GLU A 67 3.89 -3.78 -5.31
C GLU A 67 3.56 -3.69 -3.82
N VAL A 68 2.73 -4.62 -3.34
CA VAL A 68 2.39 -4.73 -1.92
C VAL A 68 3.08 -5.97 -1.35
N PRO A 69 4.07 -5.83 -0.45
CA PRO A 69 4.73 -6.98 0.16
C PRO A 69 3.78 -7.67 1.15
N GLU A 70 3.92 -8.99 1.28
CA GLU A 70 3.12 -9.79 2.21
C GLU A 70 3.29 -9.31 3.67
N SER A 71 4.51 -8.93 4.05
CA SER A 71 4.80 -8.36 5.37
C SER A 71 3.99 -7.09 5.68
N LEU A 72 3.70 -6.26 4.68
CA LEU A 72 2.83 -5.09 4.85
C LEU A 72 1.36 -5.51 5.00
N VAL A 73 0.91 -6.48 4.20
CA VAL A 73 -0.45 -7.03 4.29
C VAL A 73 -0.70 -7.59 5.70
N ASP A 74 0.24 -8.37 6.24
CA ASP A 74 0.11 -8.97 7.57
C ASP A 74 0.06 -7.89 8.66
N ARG A 75 0.99 -6.93 8.63
CA ARG A 75 1.00 -5.81 9.59
C ARG A 75 -0.29 -5.00 9.56
N VAL A 76 -0.89 -4.81 8.40
CA VAL A 76 -2.16 -4.06 8.27
C VAL A 76 -3.34 -4.92 8.70
N ARG A 77 -3.34 -6.22 8.37
CA ARG A 77 -4.36 -7.17 8.81
C ARG A 77 -4.42 -7.28 10.34
N GLU A 78 -3.28 -7.28 11.02
CA GLU A 78 -3.21 -7.26 12.49
C GLU A 78 -3.81 -6.00 13.12
N ARG A 79 -3.67 -4.84 12.43
CA ARG A 79 -4.14 -3.54 12.93
C ARG A 79 -5.60 -3.24 12.56
N ALA A 80 -6.12 -3.84 11.49
CA ALA A 80 -7.46 -3.56 10.99
C ALA A 80 -8.58 -3.75 12.05
N PRO A 81 -8.57 -4.82 12.88
CA PRO A 81 -9.58 -4.98 13.94
C PRO A 81 -9.53 -3.88 15.01
N LEU A 82 -8.33 -3.34 15.31
CA LEU A 82 -8.16 -2.23 16.26
C LEU A 82 -8.83 -0.93 15.76
N LEU A 83 -9.04 -0.81 14.45
CA LEU A 83 -9.76 0.28 13.80
C LEU A 83 -11.25 -0.04 13.59
N GLY A 84 -11.71 -1.21 14.05
CA GLY A 84 -13.07 -1.70 13.86
C GLY A 84 -13.38 -2.07 12.40
N LEU A 85 -12.38 -2.46 11.62
CA LEU A 85 -12.56 -2.96 10.25
C LEU A 85 -12.72 -4.48 10.26
N ASP A 86 -13.71 -4.99 9.54
CA ASP A 86 -13.93 -6.42 9.29
C ASP A 86 -13.01 -6.96 8.19
N GLY A 87 -12.48 -6.06 7.35
CA GLY A 87 -11.59 -6.43 6.26
C GLY A 87 -10.90 -5.22 5.64
N VAL A 88 -9.76 -5.47 5.01
CA VAL A 88 -8.96 -4.46 4.33
C VAL A 88 -8.35 -5.04 3.06
N VAL A 89 -8.42 -4.27 1.97
CA VAL A 89 -7.76 -4.57 0.71
C VAL A 89 -6.65 -3.54 0.51
N LEU A 90 -5.44 -4.03 0.22
CA LEU A 90 -4.30 -3.19 -0.15
C LEU A 90 -3.98 -3.44 -1.61
N ALA A 91 -3.79 -2.36 -2.37
CA ALA A 91 -3.40 -2.41 -3.77
C ALA A 91 -2.30 -1.38 -4.03
N ALA A 92 -1.28 -1.78 -4.78
CA ALA A 92 -0.30 -0.86 -5.34
C ALA A 92 -0.78 -0.34 -6.69
N THR A 93 -0.46 0.89 -7.05
CA THR A 93 -0.73 1.43 -8.40
C THR A 93 0.19 0.85 -9.46
N HIS A 94 1.21 0.09 -9.05
CA HIS A 94 2.24 -0.46 -9.93
C HIS A 94 3.04 0.63 -10.66
N VAL A 95 3.39 1.70 -9.93
CA VAL A 95 4.16 2.82 -10.50
C VAL A 95 5.66 2.51 -10.45
N HIS A 96 6.31 2.54 -11.61
CA HIS A 96 7.75 2.27 -11.78
C HIS A 96 8.66 3.47 -11.43
N SER A 97 8.07 4.55 -10.92
CA SER A 97 8.77 5.76 -10.48
C SER A 97 8.49 6.05 -9.00
N SER A 98 8.30 4.99 -8.19
CA SER A 98 8.26 5.05 -6.73
C SER A 98 9.60 4.61 -6.14
N PHE A 99 9.69 4.60 -4.81
CA PHE A 99 10.86 4.10 -4.10
C PHE A 99 10.84 2.59 -3.96
N GLY A 100 12.01 1.97 -3.84
CA GLY A 100 12.18 0.57 -3.50
C GLY A 100 12.62 0.39 -2.04
N GLY A 101 13.38 -0.65 -1.73
CA GLY A 101 13.90 -0.92 -0.38
C GLY A 101 12.87 -1.41 0.64
N TYR A 102 11.59 -1.49 0.29
CA TYR A 102 10.51 -1.78 1.24
C TYR A 102 10.07 -3.26 1.30
N ASP A 103 10.56 -4.13 0.40
CA ASP A 103 10.21 -5.56 0.41
C ASP A 103 11.39 -6.41 0.92
N PRO A 104 11.24 -7.11 2.07
CA PRO A 104 12.33 -7.89 2.66
C PRO A 104 12.64 -9.20 1.91
N ARG A 105 11.84 -9.58 0.92
CA ARG A 105 12.02 -10.84 0.17
C ARG A 105 13.11 -10.67 -0.88
N LEU A 106 13.99 -11.67 -0.97
CA LEU A 106 15.14 -11.66 -1.87
C LEU A 106 14.75 -11.49 -3.35
N LEU A 107 13.71 -12.20 -3.81
CA LEU A 107 13.33 -12.20 -5.22
C LEU A 107 12.84 -10.81 -5.68
N PRO A 108 11.88 -10.15 -4.99
CA PRO A 108 11.57 -8.74 -5.23
C PRO A 108 12.78 -7.81 -5.16
N ALA A 109 13.63 -7.95 -4.14
CA ALA A 109 14.80 -7.09 -3.99
C ALA A 109 15.73 -7.15 -5.21
N VAL A 110 15.98 -8.36 -5.73
CA VAL A 110 16.83 -8.58 -6.91
C VAL A 110 16.12 -8.21 -8.21
N ALA A 111 14.81 -8.44 -8.33
CA ALA A 111 14.08 -8.28 -9.59
C ALA A 111 13.48 -6.88 -9.79
N ALA A 112 13.08 -6.19 -8.71
CA ALA A 112 12.15 -5.08 -8.78
C ALA A 112 12.46 -3.93 -7.80
N THR A 113 12.62 -4.22 -6.51
CA THR A 113 12.57 -3.21 -5.44
C THR A 113 13.95 -2.78 -4.92
N GLY A 114 15.04 -3.45 -5.28
CA GLY A 114 16.34 -3.15 -4.66
C GLY A 114 16.48 -3.75 -3.26
N ALA A 115 17.68 -3.68 -2.69
CA ALA A 115 17.96 -4.27 -1.36
C ALA A 115 17.09 -3.61 -0.28
N PHE A 116 16.58 -4.43 0.64
CA PHE A 116 15.80 -3.96 1.79
C PHE A 116 16.72 -3.20 2.76
N ASP A 117 16.32 -2.00 3.15
CA ASP A 117 17.03 -1.10 4.07
C ASP A 117 16.18 -0.67 5.27
#